data_AF-A0A314V2J0-F1
#
_entry.id   AF-A0A314V2J0-F1
#
_cell.length_a   1.000
_cell.length_b   1.000
_cell.length_c   1.000
_cell.angle_alpha   90.00
_cell.angle_beta   90.00
_cell.angle_gamma   90.00
#
_symmetry.space_group_name_H-M   'P 1'
#
loop_
_entity.id
_entity.type
_entity.pdbx_description
1 polymer ?
#
loop_
_entity_poly.entity_id
_entity_poly.type
_entity_poly.pdbx_seq_one_letter_code
_entity_poly.pdbx_strand_id
1 'polypeptide(L)'
;MIRKLAKPFGLELLAQLQQGGSSRTPQTLNKIISSCATSTFLDLGIRLHAVVIKLGFCSNVYICSALVDMYGKCGLLANAQKQFDEMSDRNVVTWNSLISGYLQAELPKRAVGLFLEMLKVGVVPTPFSLSGALVGCSQLEAEELGAQVHGLSLKTGLCYNVVVGTGLIDMYSKCCSVNDSRRVFNQMPERNVITWTSMVTGYAQNGQSDEAMILAREMLRLGKFIAG
;
A
#
# COMPACT_ATOMS: atom_id res chain seq x y z
N MET A 1 24.19 -2.08 -9.56
CA MET A 1 24.69 -0.72 -9.87
C MET A 1 23.63 -0.06 -10.74
N ILE A 2 22.62 0.59 -10.16
CA ILE A 2 22.41 2.06 -10.16
C ILE A 2 21.64 2.42 -8.86
N ARG A 3 22.35 3.08 -7.93
CA ARG A 3 21.79 3.78 -6.74
C ARG A 3 22.19 5.26 -6.79
N LYS A 4 22.30 5.82 -8.00
CA LYS A 4 22.76 7.19 -8.24
C LYS A 4 21.57 8.10 -8.60
N LEU A 5 21.46 9.19 -7.84
CA LEU A 5 20.78 10.47 -8.15
C LEU A 5 19.38 10.79 -7.58
N ALA A 6 19.05 10.35 -6.36
CA ALA A 6 18.02 11.03 -5.54
C ALA A 6 18.63 12.03 -4.51
N LYS A 7 19.96 12.09 -4.42
CA LYS A 7 20.69 12.93 -3.43
C LYS A 7 20.56 14.46 -3.59
N PRO A 8 20.35 15.08 -4.78
CA PRO A 8 20.34 16.54 -4.86
C PRO A 8 19.06 17.18 -4.29
N PHE A 9 17.90 16.55 -4.51
CA PHE A 9 16.61 17.21 -4.30
C PHE A 9 16.28 17.47 -2.81
N GLY A 10 16.56 16.50 -1.93
CA GLY A 10 16.30 16.66 -0.49
C GLY A 10 17.17 17.73 0.19
N LEU A 11 18.40 17.94 -0.29
CA LEU A 11 19.33 18.95 0.21
C LEU A 11 19.00 20.35 -0.34
N GLU A 12 18.58 20.45 -1.61
CA GLU A 12 18.08 21.69 -2.20
C GLU A 12 16.81 22.19 -1.48
N LEU A 13 15.90 21.28 -1.13
CA LEU A 13 14.66 21.61 -0.41
C LEU A 13 14.93 22.02 1.04
N LEU A 14 15.97 21.46 1.68
CA LEU A 14 16.48 21.91 2.98
C LEU A 14 17.10 23.31 2.91
N ALA A 15 17.88 23.60 1.86
CA ALA A 15 18.43 24.93 1.64
C ALA A 15 17.31 25.98 1.45
N GLN A 16 16.21 25.61 0.80
CA GLN A 16 15.01 26.44 0.70
C GLN A 16 14.35 26.68 2.07
N LEU A 17 14.30 25.68 2.97
CA LEU A 17 13.78 25.87 4.34
C LEU A 17 14.63 26.80 5.22
N GLN A 18 15.92 26.96 4.89
CA GLN A 18 16.86 27.85 5.58
C GLN A 18 16.76 29.31 5.07
N GLN A 19 16.28 29.54 3.86
CA GLN A 19 16.00 30.88 3.33
C GLN A 19 14.58 31.30 3.78
N GLY A 20 14.48 32.37 4.57
CA GLY A 20 13.30 32.68 5.39
C GLY A 20 11.95 32.94 4.68
N GLY A 21 10.87 32.87 5.47
CA GLY A 21 9.53 33.41 5.16
C GLY A 21 8.62 32.50 4.33
N SER A 22 8.88 32.39 3.03
CA SER A 22 7.94 31.81 2.06
C SER A 22 8.04 30.28 1.86
N SER A 23 9.03 29.62 2.45
CA SER A 23 9.33 28.19 2.23
C SER A 23 8.60 27.22 3.20
N ARG A 24 7.96 27.71 4.27
CA ARG A 24 7.42 26.87 5.36
C ARG A 24 5.91 26.63 5.31
N THR A 25 5.35 26.55 4.10
CA THR A 25 3.93 26.23 3.96
C THR A 25 3.68 24.73 4.22
N PRO A 26 2.48 24.35 4.68
CA PRO A 26 2.11 22.95 4.85
C PRO A 26 2.31 22.10 3.60
N GLN A 27 2.05 22.66 2.42
CA GLN A 27 2.21 21.99 1.13
C GLN A 27 3.67 21.69 0.83
N THR A 28 4.57 22.64 1.08
CA THR A 28 6.01 22.43 0.88
C THR A 28 6.52 21.36 1.84
N LEU A 29 6.19 21.48 3.14
CA LEU A 29 6.59 20.51 4.16
C LEU A 29 6.14 19.08 3.82
N ASN A 30 4.88 18.92 3.39
CA ASN A 30 4.34 17.63 2.99
C ASN A 30 5.13 17.01 1.82
N LYS A 31 5.49 17.81 0.80
CA LYS A 31 6.33 17.35 -0.31
C LYS A 31 7.72 16.88 0.16
N ILE A 32 8.35 17.61 1.08
CA ILE A 32 9.66 17.22 1.62
C ILE A 32 9.57 15.90 2.40
N ILE A 33 8.56 15.79 3.27
CA ILE A 33 8.34 14.59 4.09
C ILE A 33 8.09 13.38 3.18
N SER A 34 7.25 13.55 2.15
CA SER A 34 6.97 12.50 1.16
C SER A 34 8.23 12.07 0.40
N SER A 35 9.11 13.00 0.06
CA SER A 35 10.40 12.69 -0.57
C SER A 35 11.36 11.94 0.37
N CYS A 36 11.30 12.23 1.68
CA CYS A 36 12.05 11.46 2.68
C CYS A 36 11.52 10.04 2.79
N ALA A 37 10.20 9.86 2.72
CA ALA A 37 9.54 8.56 2.73
C ALA A 37 9.98 7.68 1.56
N THR A 38 10.04 8.23 0.34
CA THR A 38 10.50 7.49 -0.85
C THR A 38 12.00 7.21 -0.85
N SER A 39 12.79 8.08 -0.24
CA SER A 39 14.26 7.97 -0.22
C SER A 39 14.80 7.28 1.04
N THR A 40 13.92 6.90 1.97
CA THR A 40 14.26 6.34 3.29
C THR A 40 15.24 7.21 4.10
N PHE A 41 15.15 8.54 3.96
CA PHE A 41 16.03 9.49 4.64
C PHE A 41 15.52 9.82 6.05
N LEU A 42 15.68 8.85 6.95
CA LEU A 42 15.13 8.91 8.30
C LEU A 42 15.62 10.11 9.12
N ASP A 43 16.93 10.40 9.11
CA ASP A 43 17.50 11.51 9.89
C ASP A 43 16.89 12.85 9.52
N LEU A 44 16.66 13.07 8.23
CA LEU A 44 16.00 14.26 7.72
C LEU A 44 14.52 14.27 8.11
N GLY A 45 13.83 13.14 7.97
CA GLY A 45 12.43 12.99 8.40
C GLY A 45 12.21 13.36 9.87
N ILE A 46 13.11 12.92 10.77
CA ILE A 46 13.04 13.25 12.21
C ILE A 46 13.24 14.75 12.44
N ARG A 47 14.21 15.38 11.76
CA ARG A 47 14.43 16.84 11.86
C ARG A 47 13.22 17.63 11.34
N LEU A 48 12.62 17.18 10.24
CA LEU A 48 11.41 17.79 9.68
C LEU A 48 10.22 17.64 10.62
N HIS A 49 10.08 16.50 11.28
CA HIS A 49 9.04 16.32 12.29
C HIS A 49 9.20 17.34 13.44
N ALA A 50 10.43 17.57 13.93
CA ALA A 50 10.66 18.62 14.93
C ALA A 50 10.30 20.02 14.41
N VAL A 51 10.51 20.31 13.12
CA VAL A 51 10.06 21.56 12.49
C VAL A 51 8.53 21.65 12.42
N VAL A 52 7.85 20.58 12.04
CA VAL A 52 6.38 20.49 12.05
C VAL A 52 5.82 20.82 13.43
N ILE A 53 6.43 20.28 14.50
CA ILE A 53 6.05 20.59 15.88
C ILE A 53 6.26 22.07 16.21
N LYS A 54 7.44 22.62 15.92
CA LYS A 54 7.74 24.03 16.21
C LYS A 54 6.84 25.01 15.46
N LEU A 55 6.34 24.64 14.29
CA LEU A 55 5.44 25.46 13.48
C LEU A 55 3.96 25.26 13.83
N GLY A 56 3.63 24.37 14.77
CA GLY A 56 2.25 24.12 15.19
C GLY A 56 1.41 23.32 14.20
N PHE A 57 2.04 22.54 13.32
CA PHE A 57 1.34 21.77 12.28
C PHE A 57 1.00 20.32 12.68
N CYS A 58 1.14 19.95 13.95
CA CYS A 58 0.86 18.60 14.47
C CYS A 58 -0.61 18.18 14.41
N SER A 59 -1.53 19.11 14.18
CA SER A 59 -2.96 18.81 14.00
C SER A 59 -3.37 18.77 12.52
N ASN A 60 -2.46 19.07 11.59
CA ASN A 60 -2.76 19.03 10.18
C ASN A 60 -2.76 17.58 9.68
N VAL A 61 -3.95 17.05 9.35
CA VAL A 61 -4.13 15.65 8.93
C VAL A 61 -3.24 15.27 7.75
N TYR A 62 -3.01 16.17 6.79
CA TYR A 62 -2.18 15.87 5.61
C TYR A 62 -0.70 15.73 5.96
N ILE A 63 -0.18 16.60 6.83
CA ILE A 63 1.22 16.51 7.30
C ILE A 63 1.40 15.27 8.18
N CYS A 64 0.47 15.03 9.10
CA CYS A 64 0.56 13.89 10.01
C CYS A 64 0.47 12.56 9.26
N SER A 65 -0.42 12.45 8.25
CA SER A 65 -0.45 11.31 7.34
C SER A 65 0.89 11.10 6.62
N ALA A 66 1.52 12.17 6.14
CA ALA A 66 2.83 12.07 5.50
C ALA A 66 3.94 11.63 6.47
N LEU A 67 3.87 12.04 7.74
CA LEU A 67 4.79 11.59 8.79
C LEU A 67 4.60 10.09 9.11
N VAL A 68 3.35 9.62 9.20
CA VAL A 68 3.04 8.18 9.36
C VAL A 68 3.63 7.38 8.20
N ASP A 69 3.40 7.81 6.95
CA ASP A 69 3.97 7.18 5.75
C ASP A 69 5.51 7.16 5.77
N MET A 70 6.13 8.29 6.12
CA MET A 70 7.58 8.43 6.20
C MET A 70 8.19 7.50 7.23
N TYR A 71 7.67 7.48 8.46
CA TYR A 71 8.15 6.58 9.50
C TYR A 71 7.94 5.11 9.13
N GLY A 72 6.78 4.77 8.54
CA GLY A 72 6.48 3.43 8.07
C GLY A 72 7.48 2.94 7.04
N LYS A 73 7.72 3.72 5.97
CA LYS A 73 8.69 3.38 4.91
C LYS A 73 10.14 3.38 5.38
N CYS A 74 10.47 4.12 6.43
CA CYS A 74 11.80 4.09 7.07
C CYS A 74 11.94 2.95 8.09
N GLY A 75 10.94 2.07 8.25
CA GLY A 75 10.98 0.94 9.17
C GLY A 75 10.77 1.28 10.65
N LEU A 76 10.49 2.54 11.00
CA LEU A 76 10.17 2.94 12.38
C LEU A 76 8.67 2.82 12.66
N LEU A 77 8.14 1.60 12.61
CA LEU A 77 6.70 1.37 12.80
C LEU A 77 6.17 1.80 14.16
N ALA A 78 6.98 1.72 15.22
CA ALA A 78 6.58 2.23 16.54
C ALA A 78 6.31 3.74 16.52
N ASN A 79 7.14 4.49 15.78
CA ASN A 79 6.95 5.94 15.62
C ASN A 79 5.77 6.25 14.71
N ALA A 80 5.57 5.46 13.64
CA ALA A 80 4.40 5.58 12.77
C ALA A 80 3.10 5.34 13.55
N GLN A 81 3.05 4.27 14.36
CA GLN A 81 1.92 3.96 15.22
C GLN A 81 1.69 5.05 16.27
N LYS A 82 2.75 5.53 16.94
CA LYS A 82 2.63 6.62 17.91
C LYS A 82 2.03 7.88 17.27
N GLN A 83 2.55 8.29 16.11
CA GLN A 83 2.02 9.45 15.39
C GLN A 83 0.55 9.22 15.00
N PHE A 84 0.22 8.01 14.56
CA PHE A 84 -1.16 7.63 14.23
C PHE A 84 -2.07 7.70 15.46
N ASP A 85 -1.64 7.23 16.62
CA ASP A 85 -2.42 7.24 17.87
C ASP A 85 -2.67 8.66 18.39
N GLU A 86 -1.71 9.56 18.22
CA GLU A 86 -1.80 10.97 18.63
C GLU A 86 -2.69 11.84 17.72
N MET A 87 -3.06 11.34 16.52
CA MET A 87 -3.94 12.07 15.60
C MET A 87 -5.40 12.09 16.09
N SER A 88 -6.00 13.28 16.16
CA SER A 88 -7.42 13.45 16.46
C SER A 88 -8.33 13.11 15.28
N ASP A 89 -7.87 13.37 14.05
CA ASP A 89 -8.55 13.04 12.80
C ASP A 89 -7.62 12.21 11.91
N ARG A 90 -8.17 11.19 11.26
CA ARG A 90 -7.45 10.21 10.44
C ARG A 90 -8.23 9.98 9.15
N ASN A 91 -7.60 10.26 8.03
CA ASN A 91 -8.20 9.99 6.72
C ASN A 91 -7.74 8.63 6.18
N VAL A 92 -8.36 8.18 5.09
CA VAL A 92 -8.04 6.88 4.46
C VAL A 92 -6.56 6.74 4.10
N VAL A 93 -5.87 7.85 3.79
CA VAL A 93 -4.42 7.83 3.51
C VAL A 93 -3.63 7.46 4.76
N THR A 94 -3.97 8.02 5.93
CA THR A 94 -3.31 7.68 7.21
C THR A 94 -3.41 6.18 7.50
N TRP A 95 -4.61 5.62 7.37
CA TRP A 95 -4.87 4.20 7.60
C TRP A 95 -4.08 3.32 6.62
N ASN A 96 -4.16 3.62 5.32
CA ASN A 96 -3.48 2.84 4.29
C ASN A 96 -1.95 2.87 4.44
N SER A 97 -1.37 4.02 4.83
CA SER A 97 0.07 4.13 5.07
C SER A 97 0.53 3.22 6.21
N LEU A 98 -0.21 3.18 7.32
CA LEU A 98 0.13 2.32 8.45
C LEU A 98 -0.10 0.83 8.15
N ILE A 99 -1.22 0.49 7.50
CA ILE A 99 -1.50 -0.87 7.01
C ILE A 99 -0.36 -1.35 6.12
N SER A 100 0.03 -0.56 5.11
CA SER A 100 1.13 -0.89 4.20
C SER A 100 2.46 -1.04 4.95
N GLY A 101 2.73 -0.18 5.94
CA GLY A 101 3.94 -0.28 6.77
C GLY A 101 4.02 -1.62 7.51
N TYR A 102 2.92 -2.05 8.14
CA TYR A 102 2.87 -3.35 8.82
C TYR A 102 2.98 -4.55 7.87
N LEU A 103 2.41 -4.47 6.67
CA LEU A 103 2.56 -5.54 5.66
C LEU A 103 4.01 -5.67 5.17
N GLN A 104 4.71 -4.54 4.99
CA GLN A 104 6.12 -4.53 4.58
C GLN A 104 7.06 -5.06 5.66
N ALA A 105 6.67 -4.92 6.93
CA ALA A 105 7.42 -5.48 8.05
C ALA A 105 7.01 -6.92 8.41
N GLU A 106 6.26 -7.61 7.54
CA GLU A 106 5.81 -9.00 7.74
C GLU A 106 4.97 -9.18 9.02
N LEU A 107 4.16 -8.18 9.36
CA LEU A 107 3.23 -8.19 10.50
C LEU A 107 1.75 -8.15 10.05
N PRO A 108 1.27 -9.11 9.24
CA PRO A 108 -0.04 -9.05 8.62
C PRO A 108 -1.21 -9.04 9.61
N LYS A 109 -1.07 -9.66 10.79
CA LYS A 109 -2.13 -9.62 11.83
C LYS A 109 -2.42 -8.18 12.28
N ARG A 110 -1.37 -7.35 12.43
CA ARG A 110 -1.52 -5.94 12.79
C ARG A 110 -2.15 -5.14 11.64
N ALA A 111 -1.71 -5.37 10.42
CA ALA A 111 -2.25 -4.71 9.23
C ALA A 111 -3.76 -4.99 9.04
N VAL A 112 -4.15 -6.26 9.14
CA VAL A 112 -5.56 -6.67 9.09
C VAL A 112 -6.36 -6.08 10.25
N GLY A 113 -5.81 -6.08 11.47
CA GLY A 113 -6.43 -5.44 12.63
C GLY A 113 -6.77 -3.96 12.38
N LEU A 114 -5.81 -3.20 11.84
CA LEU A 114 -6.02 -1.80 11.46
C LEU A 114 -7.08 -1.63 10.37
N PHE A 115 -7.12 -2.52 9.38
CA PHE A 115 -8.19 -2.50 8.38
C PHE A 115 -9.57 -2.72 9.00
N LEU A 116 -9.69 -3.67 9.95
CA LEU A 116 -10.95 -3.89 10.65
C LEU A 116 -11.34 -2.72 11.54
N GLU A 117 -10.37 -2.06 12.18
CA GLU A 117 -10.61 -0.83 12.95
C GLU A 117 -11.08 0.33 12.06
N MET A 118 -10.45 0.52 10.89
CA MET A 118 -10.87 1.48 9.87
C MET A 118 -12.36 1.31 9.52
N LEU A 119 -12.81 0.06 9.32
CA LEU A 119 -14.22 -0.25 9.08
C LEU A 119 -15.11 0.07 10.28
N LYS A 120 -14.68 -0.30 11.50
CA LYS A 120 -15.46 -0.09 12.74
C LYS A 120 -15.71 1.40 13.01
N VAL A 121 -14.74 2.26 12.71
CA VAL A 121 -14.90 3.72 12.88
C VAL A 121 -15.59 4.39 11.68
N GLY A 122 -16.07 3.61 10.70
CA GLY A 122 -16.86 4.11 9.58
C GLY A 122 -16.06 4.76 8.45
N VAL A 123 -14.74 4.56 8.40
CA VAL A 123 -13.93 5.08 7.28
C VAL A 123 -14.15 4.19 6.05
N VAL A 124 -14.59 4.80 4.96
CA VAL A 124 -14.89 4.09 3.70
C VAL A 124 -13.59 3.56 3.05
N PRO A 125 -13.48 2.25 2.79
CA PRO A 125 -12.33 1.66 2.12
C PRO A 125 -12.15 2.16 0.69
N THR A 126 -10.89 2.31 0.29
CA THR A 126 -10.48 2.52 -1.11
C THR A 126 -10.01 1.19 -1.72
N PRO A 127 -9.82 1.11 -3.06
CA PRO A 127 -9.16 -0.04 -3.67
C PRO A 127 -7.82 -0.42 -3.02
N PHE A 128 -7.04 0.57 -2.59
CA PHE A 128 -5.78 0.36 -1.87
C PHE A 128 -6.00 -0.24 -0.48
N SER A 129 -7.03 0.19 0.24
CA SER A 129 -7.39 -0.36 1.54
C SER A 129 -7.77 -1.84 1.45
N LEU A 130 -8.63 -2.19 0.48
CA LEU A 130 -9.04 -3.57 0.22
C LEU A 130 -7.85 -4.42 -0.23
N SER A 131 -7.01 -3.92 -1.14
CA SER A 131 -5.80 -4.60 -1.58
C SER A 131 -4.85 -4.90 -0.41
N GLY A 132 -4.62 -3.93 0.48
CA GLY A 132 -3.81 -4.14 1.70
C GLY A 132 -4.41 -5.22 2.60
N ALA A 133 -5.73 -5.21 2.82
CA ALA A 133 -6.40 -6.26 3.58
C ALA A 133 -6.24 -7.64 2.95
N LEU A 134 -6.38 -7.74 1.62
CA LEU A 134 -6.21 -8.99 0.87
C LEU A 134 -4.79 -9.52 0.93
N VAL A 135 -3.78 -8.65 0.81
CA VAL A 135 -2.37 -9.03 1.02
C VAL A 135 -2.16 -9.55 2.44
N GLY A 136 -2.74 -8.89 3.45
CA GLY A 136 -2.70 -9.36 4.83
C GLY A 136 -3.35 -10.73 5.01
N CYS A 137 -4.51 -10.98 4.38
CA CYS A 137 -5.18 -12.29 4.40
C CYS A 137 -4.35 -13.36 3.69
N SER A 138 -3.74 -13.02 2.55
CA SER A 138 -2.83 -13.87 1.77
C SER A 138 -1.63 -14.31 2.60
N GLN A 139 -0.96 -13.38 3.29
CA GLN A 139 0.18 -13.68 4.18
C GLN A 139 -0.21 -14.47 5.43
N LEU A 140 -1.48 -14.44 5.84
CA LEU A 140 -2.01 -15.21 6.97
C LEU A 140 -2.64 -16.54 6.55
N GLU A 141 -2.75 -16.80 5.25
CA GLU A 141 -3.53 -17.90 4.68
C GLU A 141 -4.98 -17.92 5.24
N ALA A 142 -5.54 -16.74 5.50
CA ALA A 142 -6.85 -16.56 6.13
C ALA A 142 -7.96 -16.46 5.08
N GLU A 143 -8.28 -17.59 4.45
CA GLU A 143 -9.27 -17.66 3.34
C GLU A 143 -10.63 -17.08 3.71
N GLU A 144 -11.17 -17.43 4.88
CA GLU A 144 -12.50 -16.98 5.32
C GLU A 144 -12.55 -15.45 5.42
N LEU A 145 -11.51 -14.85 6.00
CA LEU A 145 -11.42 -13.40 6.09
C LEU A 145 -11.24 -12.76 4.71
N GLY A 146 -10.42 -13.36 3.85
CA GLY A 146 -10.27 -12.94 2.46
C GLY A 146 -11.59 -12.96 1.69
N ALA A 147 -12.42 -13.99 1.89
CA ALA A 147 -13.75 -14.10 1.31
C ALA A 147 -14.71 -13.02 1.86
N GLN A 148 -14.61 -12.64 3.13
CA GLN A 148 -15.36 -11.50 3.68
C GLN A 148 -14.94 -10.18 3.04
N VAL A 149 -13.63 -9.96 2.83
CA VAL A 149 -13.10 -8.78 2.11
C VAL A 149 -13.56 -8.78 0.65
N HIS A 150 -13.64 -9.95 0.00
CA HIS A 150 -14.24 -10.09 -1.33
C HIS A 150 -15.73 -9.72 -1.32
N GLY A 151 -16.51 -10.20 -0.36
CA GLY A 151 -17.91 -9.79 -0.18
C GLY A 151 -18.07 -8.28 0.02
N LEU A 152 -17.15 -7.66 0.75
CA LEU A 152 -17.12 -6.21 0.93
C LEU A 152 -16.79 -5.47 -0.38
N SER A 153 -15.90 -6.01 -1.21
CA SER A 153 -15.58 -5.40 -2.52
C SER A 153 -16.80 -5.41 -3.46
N LEU A 154 -17.62 -6.46 -3.42
CA LEU A 154 -18.90 -6.51 -4.14
C LEU A 154 -19.87 -5.44 -3.63
N LYS A 155 -20.06 -5.34 -2.30
CA LYS A 155 -20.98 -4.37 -1.68
C LYS A 155 -20.60 -2.91 -1.94
N THR A 156 -19.31 -2.64 -2.10
CA THR A 156 -18.77 -1.29 -2.35
C THR A 156 -18.60 -0.98 -3.83
N GLY A 157 -18.92 -1.93 -4.74
CA GLY A 157 -18.74 -1.77 -6.18
C GLY A 157 -17.27 -1.76 -6.63
N LEU A 158 -16.34 -2.17 -5.76
CA LEU A 158 -14.90 -2.19 -6.03
C LEU A 158 -14.40 -3.53 -6.60
N CYS A 159 -15.27 -4.53 -6.74
CA CYS A 159 -14.93 -5.85 -7.28
C CYS A 159 -14.36 -5.83 -8.71
N TYR A 160 -14.72 -4.83 -9.52
CA TYR A 160 -14.21 -4.66 -10.89
C TYR A 160 -12.90 -3.89 -10.98
N ASN A 161 -12.41 -3.35 -9.85
CA ASN A 161 -11.16 -2.61 -9.84
C ASN A 161 -9.97 -3.57 -10.02
N VAL A 162 -9.09 -3.29 -10.99
CA VAL A 162 -7.96 -4.16 -11.32
C VAL A 162 -7.01 -4.42 -10.14
N VAL A 163 -6.83 -3.44 -9.24
CA VAL A 163 -5.98 -3.58 -8.05
C VAL A 163 -6.61 -4.54 -7.04
N VAL A 164 -7.93 -4.45 -6.83
CA VAL A 164 -8.67 -5.33 -5.93
C VAL A 164 -8.75 -6.74 -6.51
N GLY A 165 -9.10 -6.89 -7.80
CA GLY A 165 -9.16 -8.18 -8.49
C GLY A 165 -7.82 -8.91 -8.49
N THR A 166 -6.71 -8.20 -8.72
CA THR A 166 -5.36 -8.77 -8.64
C THR A 166 -5.02 -9.22 -7.21
N GLY A 167 -5.40 -8.44 -6.19
CA GLY A 167 -5.23 -8.83 -4.79
C GLY A 167 -6.07 -10.06 -4.41
N LEU A 168 -7.27 -10.20 -4.95
CA LEU A 168 -8.14 -11.36 -4.74
C LEU A 168 -7.56 -12.63 -5.36
N ILE A 169 -7.02 -12.52 -6.58
CA ILE A 169 -6.31 -13.62 -7.26
C ILE A 169 -5.14 -14.10 -6.39
N ASP A 170 -4.28 -13.20 -5.93
CA ASP A 170 -3.15 -13.56 -5.07
C ASP A 170 -3.62 -14.22 -3.77
N MET A 171 -4.59 -13.62 -3.08
CA MET A 171 -5.13 -14.13 -1.82
C MET A 171 -5.70 -15.54 -1.96
N TYR A 172 -6.60 -15.78 -2.90
CA TYR A 172 -7.16 -17.12 -3.11
C TYR A 172 -6.10 -18.13 -3.56
N SER A 173 -5.14 -17.71 -4.39
CA SER A 173 -4.07 -18.62 -4.85
C SER A 173 -3.15 -19.05 -3.70
N LYS A 174 -2.82 -18.13 -2.77
CA LYS A 174 -2.01 -18.46 -1.59
C LYS A 174 -2.78 -19.24 -0.53
N CYS A 175 -4.11 -19.13 -0.50
CA CYS A 175 -4.97 -19.97 0.34
C CYS A 175 -5.32 -21.33 -0.30
N CYS A 176 -4.58 -21.77 -1.32
CA CYS A 176 -4.82 -23.04 -2.04
C CYS A 176 -6.18 -23.15 -2.78
N SER A 177 -6.89 -22.03 -2.98
CA SER A 177 -8.19 -21.96 -3.66
C SER A 177 -8.05 -21.39 -5.07
N VAL A 178 -7.16 -21.98 -5.88
CA VAL A 178 -6.84 -21.49 -7.24
C VAL A 178 -8.05 -21.47 -8.19
N ASN A 179 -9.06 -22.30 -7.95
CA ASN A 179 -10.31 -22.26 -8.72
C ASN A 179 -11.08 -20.96 -8.49
N ASP A 180 -11.15 -20.46 -7.26
CA ASP A 180 -11.79 -19.17 -6.96
C ASP A 180 -10.95 -18.00 -7.47
N SER A 181 -9.62 -18.11 -7.38
CA SER A 181 -8.70 -17.19 -8.07
C SER A 181 -9.00 -17.11 -9.58
N ARG A 182 -9.18 -18.25 -10.26
CA ARG A 182 -9.55 -18.29 -11.67
C ARG A 182 -10.93 -17.69 -11.94
N ARG A 183 -11.90 -17.91 -11.06
CA ARG A 183 -13.24 -17.31 -11.19
C ARG A 183 -13.18 -15.79 -11.11
N VAL A 184 -12.43 -15.24 -10.15
CA VAL A 184 -12.16 -13.80 -10.06
C VAL A 184 -11.51 -13.31 -11.35
N PHE A 185 -10.43 -13.96 -11.78
CA PHE A 185 -9.73 -13.62 -13.02
C PHE A 185 -10.69 -13.55 -14.21
N ASN A 186 -11.53 -14.57 -14.41
CA ASN A 186 -12.49 -14.64 -15.53
C ASN A 186 -13.58 -13.55 -15.46
N GLN A 187 -13.94 -13.07 -14.28
CA GLN A 187 -14.96 -12.02 -14.08
C GLN A 187 -14.41 -10.59 -14.22
N MET A 188 -13.08 -10.39 -14.20
CA MET A 188 -12.48 -9.07 -14.35
C MET A 188 -12.70 -8.50 -15.76
N PRO A 189 -13.28 -7.29 -15.90
CA PRO A 189 -13.50 -6.67 -17.21
C PRO A 189 -12.19 -6.17 -17.84
N GLU A 190 -11.26 -5.70 -17.00
CA GLU A 190 -9.93 -5.26 -17.41
C GLU A 190 -8.86 -6.08 -16.70
N ARG A 191 -7.85 -6.50 -17.47
CA ARG A 191 -6.69 -7.26 -16.97
C ARG A 191 -5.42 -6.65 -17.51
N ASN A 192 -4.53 -6.24 -16.62
CA ASN A 192 -3.21 -5.77 -16.98
C ASN A 192 -2.19 -6.90 -16.82
N VAL A 193 -0.94 -6.63 -17.22
CA VAL A 193 0.17 -7.59 -17.11
C VAL A 193 0.26 -8.21 -15.72
N ILE A 194 0.13 -7.40 -14.67
CA ILE A 194 0.22 -7.85 -13.27
C ILE A 194 -0.88 -8.87 -12.97
N THR A 195 -2.11 -8.61 -13.39
CA THR A 195 -3.24 -9.54 -13.22
C THR A 195 -2.98 -10.90 -13.89
N TRP A 196 -2.46 -10.90 -15.12
CA TRP A 196 -2.11 -12.14 -15.81
C TRP A 196 -0.97 -12.88 -15.11
N THR A 197 0.09 -12.18 -14.73
CA THR A 197 1.22 -12.76 -13.99
C THR A 197 0.80 -13.35 -12.65
N SER A 198 -0.11 -12.68 -11.93
CA SER A 198 -0.65 -13.19 -10.66
C SER A 198 -1.40 -14.51 -10.86
N MET A 199 -2.21 -14.64 -11.91
CA MET A 199 -2.94 -15.89 -12.18
C MET A 199 -2.01 -17.02 -12.63
N VAL A 200 -1.03 -16.74 -13.49
CA VAL A 200 -0.01 -17.72 -13.91
C VAL A 200 0.80 -18.21 -12.70
N THR A 201 1.26 -17.29 -11.86
CA THR A 201 1.96 -17.61 -10.61
C THR A 201 1.08 -18.43 -9.68
N GLY A 202 -0.21 -18.08 -9.56
CA GLY A 202 -1.18 -18.80 -8.74
C GLY A 202 -1.33 -20.26 -9.15
N TYR A 203 -1.46 -20.54 -10.45
CA TYR A 203 -1.47 -21.92 -10.96
C TYR A 203 -0.18 -22.67 -10.68
N ALA A 204 0.98 -22.03 -10.91
CA ALA A 204 2.28 -22.64 -10.66
C ALA A 204 2.46 -23.02 -9.17
N GLN A 205 2.07 -22.14 -8.25
CA GLN A 205 2.14 -22.38 -6.80
C GLN A 205 1.20 -23.48 -6.33
N ASN A 206 0.09 -23.71 -7.05
CA ASN A 206 -0.89 -24.75 -6.75
C ASN A 206 -0.64 -26.06 -7.52
N GLY A 207 0.54 -26.24 -8.12
CA GLY A 207 0.91 -27.46 -8.85
C GLY A 207 0.19 -27.67 -10.18
N GLN A 208 -0.51 -26.66 -10.71
CA GLN A 208 -1.24 -26.72 -11.98
C GLN A 208 -0.39 -26.15 -13.12
N SER A 209 0.78 -26.74 -13.36
CA SER A 209 1.77 -26.24 -14.32
C SER A 209 1.25 -26.17 -15.76
N ASP A 210 0.39 -27.10 -16.17
CA ASP A 210 -0.19 -27.11 -17.52
C ASP A 210 -1.09 -25.89 -17.75
N GLU A 211 -1.98 -25.59 -16.80
CA GLU A 211 -2.83 -24.39 -16.84
C GLU A 211 -2.01 -23.10 -16.82
N ALA A 212 -0.94 -23.06 -16.01
CA ALA A 212 -0.02 -21.93 -15.98
C ALA A 212 0.62 -21.69 -17.36
N MET A 213 1.07 -22.75 -18.04
CA MET A 213 1.69 -22.66 -19.37
C MET A 213 0.69 -22.27 -20.46
N ILE A 214 -0.54 -22.80 -20.40
CA ILE A 214 -1.62 -22.41 -21.31
C ILE A 214 -1.91 -20.91 -21.17
N LEU A 215 -2.10 -20.45 -19.93
CA LEU A 215 -2.42 -19.06 -19.66
C LEU A 215 -1.26 -18.11 -20.00
N ALA A 216 -0.01 -18.51 -19.76
CA ALA A 216 1.17 -17.75 -20.16
C ALA A 216 1.28 -17.61 -21.68
N ARG A 217 0.99 -18.67 -22.44
CA ARG A 217 0.95 -18.59 -23.92
C ARG A 217 -0.15 -17.68 -24.42
N GLU A 218 -1.32 -17.68 -23.79
CA GLU A 218 -2.40 -16.76 -24.10
C GLU A 218 -1.99 -15.31 -23.84
N MET A 219 -1.41 -15.03 -22.67
CA MET A 219 -0.86 -13.72 -22.31
C MET A 219 0.13 -13.18 -23.36
N LEU A 220 1.04 -14.05 -23.84
CA LEU A 220 2.02 -13.71 -24.89
C LEU A 220 1.36 -13.43 -26.24
N ARG A 221 0.37 -14.24 -26.65
CA ARG A 221 -0.38 -14.01 -27.90
C ARG A 221 -1.12 -12.68 -27.90
N LEU A 222 -1.59 -12.23 -26.74
CA LEU A 222 -2.27 -10.95 -26.56
C LEU A 222 -1.31 -9.75 -26.41
N GLY A 223 0.00 -9.97 -26.48
CA GLY A 223 1.01 -8.90 -26.36
C GLY A 223 1.09 -8.26 -24.96
N LYS A 224 0.67 -8.99 -23.91
CA LYS A 224 0.76 -8.53 -22.52
C LYS A 224 2.10 -9.00 -21.95
N PHE A 225 3.12 -8.14 -21.89
CA PHE A 225 4.48 -8.53 -21.47
C PHE A 225 4.74 -8.32 -19.99
N ILE A 226 5.38 -9.30 -19.33
CA ILE A 226 6.00 -9.14 -18.01
C ILE A 226 7.25 -8.27 -18.20
N ALA A 227 7.25 -7.04 -17.68
CA ALA A 227 8.51 -6.31 -17.52
C ALA A 227 9.29 -7.01 -16.41
N GLY A 228 10.42 -7.63 -16.78
CA GLY A 228 11.38 -8.24 -15.87
C GLY A 228 12.18 -7.21 -15.09
#